data_AF-A0A6P4EI88-F1
#
_entry.id   AF-A0A6P4EI88-F1
#
_cell.length_a   1.000
_cell.length_b   1.000
_cell.length_c   1.000
_cell.angle_alpha   90.00
_cell.angle_beta   90.00
_cell.angle_gamma   90.00
#
_symmetry.space_group_name_H-M   'P 1'
#
loop_
_entity.id
_entity.type
_entity.pdbx_description
1 polymer ?
#
loop_
_entity_poly.entity_id
_entity_poly.type
_entity_poly.pdbx_seq_one_letter_code
_entity_poly.pdbx_strand_id
1 'polypeptide(L)'
;MKLETFWLIIILKAGLVECGLKSHAELIRQAIKIDNKIKDIVRKVTGFAKGNLEFKESYENLRIPLMENYTSLNSKLVHVREFEAYNNERLQLEQSIILAINKLKVSSSENCEKLNKNVRKELVSKLTDTNTKKREALKNLENRTCQNDGTSKSSTTSLISTTEKSQISPTKIYISSKDPVSKINNEQ
;
A
#
# COMPACT_ATOMS: atom_id res chain seq x y z
N MET A 1 47.23 -29.19 6.13
CA MET A 1 47.13 -29.25 4.65
C MET A 1 45.76 -29.58 4.05
N LYS A 2 44.78 -30.20 4.75
CA LYS A 2 43.44 -30.45 4.15
C LYS A 2 42.35 -29.39 4.42
N LEU A 3 42.56 -28.49 5.39
CA LEU A 3 41.55 -27.48 5.76
C LEU A 3 41.66 -26.20 4.92
N GLU A 4 42.88 -25.67 4.76
CA GLU A 4 43.22 -24.52 3.90
C GLU A 4 42.59 -24.61 2.50
N THR A 5 42.75 -25.77 1.86
CA THR A 5 42.26 -26.05 0.50
C THR A 5 40.73 -26.09 0.43
N PHE A 6 40.06 -26.46 1.52
CA PHE A 6 38.60 -26.47 1.59
C PHE A 6 38.01 -25.05 1.65
N TRP A 7 38.65 -24.15 2.42
CA TRP A 7 38.30 -22.72 2.46
C TRP A 7 38.52 -22.04 1.10
N LEU A 8 39.65 -22.30 0.42
CA LEU A 8 39.89 -21.79 -0.93
C LEU A 8 38.80 -22.21 -1.94
N ILE A 9 38.32 -23.45 -1.87
CA ILE A 9 37.23 -23.94 -2.74
C ILE A 9 35.89 -23.23 -2.43
N ILE A 10 35.59 -22.96 -1.16
CA ILE A 10 34.40 -22.20 -0.76
C ILE A 10 34.47 -20.76 -1.27
N ILE A 11 35.63 -20.10 -1.14
CA ILE A 11 35.83 -18.71 -1.60
C ILE A 11 35.72 -18.62 -3.13
N LEU A 12 36.31 -19.55 -3.89
CA LEU A 12 36.14 -19.59 -5.35
C LEU A 12 34.67 -19.78 -5.77
N LYS A 13 33.90 -20.58 -5.03
CA LYS A 13 32.47 -20.78 -5.32
C LYS A 13 31.60 -19.61 -4.89
N ALA A 14 31.97 -18.87 -3.85
CA ALA A 14 31.31 -17.60 -3.49
C ALA A 14 31.56 -16.50 -4.53
N GLY A 15 32.70 -16.52 -5.23
CA GLY A 15 32.98 -15.65 -6.37
C GLY A 15 32.14 -15.92 -7.63
N LEU A 16 31.38 -17.03 -7.68
CA LEU A 16 30.53 -17.44 -8.81
C LEU A 16 29.06 -17.00 -8.65
N VAL A 17 28.75 -16.06 -7.75
CA VAL A 17 27.42 -15.44 -7.64
C VAL A 17 27.18 -14.47 -8.80
N GLU A 18 26.82 -15.04 -9.96
CA GLU A 18 26.11 -14.46 -11.12
C GLU A 18 26.44 -13.03 -11.62
N CYS A 19 27.61 -12.46 -11.31
CA CYS A 19 28.15 -11.25 -11.96
C CYS A 19 28.59 -11.47 -13.43
N GLY A 20 28.00 -12.44 -14.12
CA GLY A 20 28.21 -12.64 -15.56
C GLY A 20 27.43 -11.60 -16.35
N LEU A 21 28.09 -10.89 -17.27
CA LEU A 21 27.40 -10.00 -18.21
C LEU A 21 26.37 -10.81 -19.01
N LYS A 22 25.09 -10.51 -18.82
CA LYS A 22 24.01 -11.03 -19.68
C LYS A 22 24.35 -10.69 -21.13
N SER A 23 24.31 -11.68 -22.01
CA SER A 23 24.56 -11.45 -23.44
C SER A 23 23.56 -10.44 -24.00
N HIS A 24 23.98 -9.69 -25.01
CA HIS A 24 23.14 -8.67 -25.65
C HIS A 24 21.79 -9.25 -26.12
N ALA A 25 21.79 -10.48 -26.66
CA ALA A 25 20.57 -11.19 -27.05
C ALA A 25 19.64 -11.50 -25.87
N GLU A 26 20.19 -11.82 -24.70
CA GLU A 26 19.40 -12.11 -23.50
C GLU A 26 18.78 -10.85 -22.89
N LEU A 27 19.49 -9.71 -22.93
CA LEU A 27 18.91 -8.41 -22.57
C LEU A 27 17.74 -8.03 -23.48
N ILE A 28 17.85 -8.25 -24.79
CA ILE A 28 16.74 -8.05 -25.75
C ILE A 28 15.53 -8.93 -25.38
N ARG A 29 15.74 -10.25 -25.16
CA ARG A 29 14.65 -11.17 -24.76
C ARG A 29 13.95 -10.71 -23.49
N GLN A 30 14.71 -10.28 -22.49
CA GLN A 30 14.16 -9.83 -21.21
C GLN A 30 13.38 -8.52 -21.38
N ALA A 31 13.86 -7.56 -22.18
CA ALA A 31 13.10 -6.35 -22.51
C ALA A 31 11.77 -6.67 -23.22
N ILE A 32 11.80 -7.49 -24.29
CA ILE A 32 10.59 -7.91 -25.02
C ILE A 32 9.58 -8.62 -24.10
N LYS A 33 10.06 -9.45 -23.15
CA LYS A 33 9.22 -10.11 -22.15
C LYS A 33 8.52 -9.10 -21.23
N ILE A 34 9.20 -8.03 -20.82
CA ILE A 34 8.60 -6.95 -20.02
C ILE A 34 7.65 -6.07 -20.85
N ASP A 35 8.00 -5.73 -22.09
CA ASP A 35 7.11 -4.97 -22.99
C ASP A 35 5.80 -5.72 -23.26
N ASN A 36 5.87 -7.06 -23.37
CA ASN A 36 4.67 -7.88 -23.50
C ASN A 36 3.88 -7.98 -22.18
N LYS A 37 4.56 -8.04 -21.02
CA LYS A 37 3.89 -7.93 -19.71
C LYS A 37 3.15 -6.60 -19.54
N ILE A 38 3.76 -5.48 -19.94
CA ILE A 38 3.13 -4.15 -19.94
C ILE A 38 1.88 -4.15 -20.83
N LYS A 39 1.98 -4.62 -22.08
CA LYS A 39 0.83 -4.71 -23.00
C LYS A 39 -0.32 -5.56 -22.43
N ASP A 40 -0.01 -6.61 -21.70
CA ASP A 40 -1.01 -7.46 -21.04
C ASP A 40 -1.66 -6.79 -19.83
N ILE A 41 -0.90 -6.09 -18.98
CA ILE A 41 -1.45 -5.27 -17.89
C ILE A 41 -2.38 -4.19 -18.46
N VAL A 42 -1.93 -3.48 -19.51
CA VAL A 42 -2.69 -2.43 -20.21
C VAL A 42 -4.04 -2.94 -20.75
N ARG A 43 -4.11 -4.21 -21.18
CA ARG A 43 -5.35 -4.85 -21.65
C ARG A 43 -6.25 -5.41 -20.54
N LYS A 44 -5.71 -5.66 -19.35
CA LYS A 44 -6.36 -6.41 -18.26
C LYS A 44 -6.72 -5.52 -17.05
N VAL A 45 -7.00 -4.24 -17.29
CA VAL A 45 -7.49 -3.31 -16.27
C VAL A 45 -8.89 -3.69 -15.81
N THR A 46 -9.08 -3.80 -14.49
CA THR A 46 -10.35 -4.20 -13.85
C THR A 46 -10.71 -3.29 -12.67
N GLY A 47 -11.93 -3.41 -12.15
CA GLY A 47 -12.40 -2.62 -11.01
C GLY A 47 -12.73 -1.17 -11.36
N PHE A 48 -12.76 -0.31 -10.34
CA PHE A 48 -13.32 1.04 -10.38
C PHE A 48 -12.28 2.11 -10.78
N ALA A 49 -11.50 1.81 -11.82
CA ALA A 49 -10.44 2.68 -12.34
C ALA A 49 -10.97 3.96 -13.03
N LYS A 50 -12.21 3.96 -13.56
CA LYS A 50 -12.77 5.09 -14.31
C LYS A 50 -13.01 6.29 -13.39
N GLY A 51 -12.36 7.42 -13.69
CA GLY A 51 -12.47 8.67 -12.92
C GLY A 51 -11.41 8.84 -11.83
N ASN A 52 -10.63 7.79 -11.53
CA ASN A 52 -9.51 7.88 -10.59
C ASN A 52 -8.29 8.53 -11.29
N LEU A 53 -7.90 9.72 -10.82
CA LEU A 53 -6.78 10.50 -11.37
C LEU A 53 -5.41 9.85 -11.10
N GLU A 54 -5.22 9.32 -9.89
CA GLU A 54 -4.01 8.62 -9.45
C GLU A 54 -3.81 7.32 -10.25
N PHE A 55 -4.91 6.60 -10.56
CA PHE A 55 -4.85 5.48 -11.50
C PHE A 55 -4.46 5.93 -12.91
N LYS A 56 -5.05 7.01 -13.43
CA LYS A 56 -4.72 7.54 -14.77
C LYS A 56 -3.23 7.87 -14.87
N GLU A 57 -2.68 8.57 -13.89
CA GLU A 57 -1.26 8.94 -13.84
C GLU A 57 -0.36 7.71 -13.81
N SER A 58 -0.60 6.78 -12.88
CA SER A 58 0.15 5.51 -12.79
C SER A 58 0.08 4.68 -14.09
N TYR A 59 -1.08 4.67 -14.75
CA TYR A 59 -1.33 3.93 -15.99
C TYR A 59 -0.68 4.54 -17.24
N GLU A 60 -0.64 5.87 -17.35
CA GLU A 60 0.12 6.53 -18.43
C GLU A 60 1.64 6.40 -18.19
N ASN A 61 2.10 6.48 -16.94
CA ASN A 61 3.50 6.21 -16.59
C ASN A 61 3.95 4.79 -16.97
N LEU A 62 3.05 3.79 -16.87
CA LEU A 62 3.31 2.41 -17.33
C LEU A 62 3.54 2.30 -18.85
N ARG A 63 3.18 3.30 -19.66
CA ARG A 63 3.40 3.31 -21.11
C ARG A 63 4.76 3.86 -21.52
N ILE A 64 5.37 4.73 -20.72
CA ILE A 64 6.69 5.33 -20.99
C ILE A 64 7.74 4.26 -21.35
N PRO A 65 7.87 3.13 -20.62
CA PRO A 65 8.90 2.13 -20.90
C PRO A 65 8.70 1.36 -22.20
N LEU A 66 7.51 1.40 -22.84
CA LEU A 66 7.32 0.79 -24.16
C LEU A 66 8.10 1.51 -25.25
N MET A 67 8.46 2.78 -25.05
CA MET A 67 9.27 3.59 -25.97
C MET A 67 10.78 3.47 -25.66
N GLU A 68 11.15 2.89 -24.51
CA GLU A 68 12.54 2.70 -24.12
C GLU A 68 13.21 1.51 -24.84
N ASN A 69 14.52 1.62 -25.08
CA ASN A 69 15.34 0.55 -25.64
C ASN A 69 15.61 -0.59 -24.62
N TYR A 70 16.11 -1.74 -25.09
CA TYR A 70 16.40 -2.92 -24.24
C TYR A 70 17.46 -2.64 -23.16
N THR A 71 18.31 -1.62 -23.35
CA THR A 71 19.30 -1.15 -22.36
C THR A 71 18.64 -0.64 -21.08
N SER A 72 17.42 -0.10 -21.17
CA SER A 72 16.67 0.43 -20.03
C SER A 72 15.89 -0.65 -19.25
N LEU A 73 16.27 -1.92 -19.35
CA LEU A 73 15.57 -3.05 -18.70
C LEU A 73 15.26 -2.82 -17.21
N ASN A 74 16.13 -2.13 -16.47
CA ASN A 74 15.88 -1.79 -15.07
C ASN A 74 14.75 -0.75 -14.90
N SER A 75 14.67 0.26 -15.77
CA SER A 75 13.57 1.25 -15.80
C SER A 75 12.23 0.57 -16.10
N LYS A 76 12.18 -0.23 -17.18
CA LYS A 76 11.03 -1.08 -17.53
C LYS A 76 10.55 -1.95 -16.35
N LEU A 77 11.45 -2.49 -15.55
CA LEU A 77 11.12 -3.31 -14.37
C LEU A 77 10.60 -2.49 -13.18
N VAL A 78 11.13 -1.28 -12.95
CA VAL A 78 10.69 -0.38 -11.87
C VAL A 78 9.25 0.07 -12.12
N HIS A 79 8.96 0.65 -13.29
CA HIS A 79 7.62 1.13 -13.63
C HIS A 79 6.55 0.03 -13.58
N VAL A 80 6.88 -1.20 -13.99
CA VAL A 80 5.98 -2.35 -13.85
C VAL A 80 5.73 -2.69 -12.37
N ARG A 81 6.77 -2.72 -11.53
CA ARG A 81 6.64 -3.01 -10.09
C ARG A 81 5.78 -1.96 -9.38
N GLU A 82 6.00 -0.68 -9.67
CA GLU A 82 5.26 0.44 -9.09
C GLU A 82 3.78 0.38 -9.44
N PHE A 83 3.45 0.20 -10.73
CA PHE A 83 2.07 0.03 -11.16
C PHE A 83 1.43 -1.22 -10.55
N GLU A 84 2.12 -2.36 -10.52
CA GLU A 84 1.57 -3.60 -9.93
C GLU A 84 1.29 -3.46 -8.43
N ALA A 85 2.18 -2.82 -7.67
CA ALA A 85 1.97 -2.53 -6.25
C ALA A 85 0.75 -1.61 -6.04
N TYR A 86 0.70 -0.48 -6.76
CA TYR A 86 -0.39 0.48 -6.70
C TYR A 86 -1.75 -0.17 -7.06
N ASN A 87 -1.80 -0.89 -8.18
CA ASN A 87 -3.02 -1.46 -8.72
C ASN A 87 -3.52 -2.65 -7.87
N ASN A 88 -2.62 -3.42 -7.24
CA ASN A 88 -2.98 -4.47 -6.29
C ASN A 88 -3.62 -3.85 -5.02
N GLU A 89 -3.00 -2.82 -4.42
CA GLU A 89 -3.59 -2.11 -3.29
C GLU A 89 -4.98 -1.54 -3.65
N ARG A 90 -5.10 -0.89 -4.81
CA ARG A 90 -6.35 -0.32 -5.30
C ARG A 90 -7.48 -1.35 -5.36
N LEU A 91 -7.19 -2.54 -5.90
CA LEU A 91 -8.16 -3.63 -6.01
C LEU A 91 -8.51 -4.24 -4.64
N GLN A 92 -7.55 -4.37 -3.72
CA GLN A 92 -7.82 -4.83 -2.34
C GLN A 92 -8.70 -3.85 -1.56
N LEU A 93 -8.47 -2.54 -1.73
CA LEU A 93 -9.30 -1.48 -1.14
C LEU A 93 -10.72 -1.48 -1.72
N GLU A 94 -10.86 -1.62 -3.04
CA GLU A 94 -12.17 -1.74 -3.70
C GLU A 94 -12.94 -2.99 -3.24
N GLN A 95 -12.28 -4.15 -3.12
CA GLN A 95 -12.88 -5.36 -2.55
C GLN A 95 -13.29 -5.17 -1.08
N SER A 96 -12.45 -4.50 -0.28
CA SER A 96 -12.76 -4.21 1.13
C SER A 96 -13.98 -3.31 1.28
N ILE A 97 -14.14 -2.31 0.39
CA ILE A 97 -15.32 -1.44 0.33
C ILE A 97 -16.57 -2.22 -0.09
N ILE A 98 -16.47 -3.14 -1.07
CA ILE A 98 -17.60 -4.01 -1.46
C ILE A 98 -18.00 -4.93 -0.30
N LEU A 99 -17.05 -5.52 0.41
CA LEU A 99 -17.31 -6.36 1.59
C LEU A 99 -17.95 -5.56 2.73
N ALA A 100 -17.53 -4.31 2.95
CA ALA A 100 -18.18 -3.38 3.87
C ALA A 100 -19.64 -3.08 3.45
N ILE A 101 -19.87 -2.73 2.20
CA ILE A 101 -21.21 -2.48 1.61
C ILE A 101 -22.13 -3.70 1.77
N ASN A 102 -21.59 -4.92 1.70
CA ASN A 102 -22.34 -6.16 1.87
C ASN A 102 -22.59 -6.54 3.35
N LYS A 103 -21.78 -6.02 4.29
CA LYS A 103 -22.00 -6.14 5.74
C LYS A 103 -23.10 -5.20 6.26
N LEU A 104 -23.39 -4.10 5.56
CA LEU A 104 -24.52 -3.19 5.84
C LEU A 104 -25.86 -3.86 5.51
N LYS A 105 -26.28 -4.82 6.35
CA LYS A 105 -27.61 -5.44 6.30
C LYS A 105 -28.70 -4.48 6.78
N VAL A 106 -29.93 -4.77 6.35
CA VAL A 106 -31.13 -4.03 6.76
C VAL A 106 -31.39 -4.29 8.25
N SER A 107 -31.19 -3.24 9.06
CA SER A 107 -31.62 -3.14 10.45
C SER A 107 -33.13 -2.94 10.54
N SER A 108 -33.77 -3.49 11.56
CA SER A 108 -35.22 -3.29 11.80
C SER A 108 -35.61 -1.88 12.26
N SER A 109 -34.65 -1.05 12.71
CA SER A 109 -34.91 0.35 13.07
C SER A 109 -34.70 1.30 11.88
N GLU A 110 -35.72 2.10 11.60
CA GLU A 110 -35.77 3.03 10.45
C GLU A 110 -34.60 4.04 10.45
N ASN A 111 -34.17 4.49 11.63
CA ASN A 111 -33.02 5.39 11.78
C ASN A 111 -31.70 4.73 11.39
N CYS A 112 -31.49 3.45 11.72
CA CYS A 112 -30.32 2.72 11.28
C CYS A 112 -30.41 2.36 9.79
N GLU A 113 -31.60 2.10 9.23
CA GLU A 113 -31.75 1.89 7.79
C GLU A 113 -31.35 3.15 7.01
N LYS A 114 -31.82 4.34 7.45
CA LYS A 114 -31.42 5.64 6.89
C LYS A 114 -29.90 5.86 6.99
N LEU A 115 -29.28 5.53 8.13
CA LEU A 115 -27.83 5.63 8.31
C LEU A 115 -27.07 4.67 7.39
N ASN A 116 -27.44 3.39 7.35
CA ASN A 116 -26.81 2.37 6.50
C ASN A 116 -26.96 2.71 5.01
N LYS A 117 -28.09 3.29 4.59
CA LYS A 117 -28.33 3.78 3.22
C LYS A 117 -27.39 4.94 2.85
N ASN A 118 -27.18 5.88 3.78
CA ASN A 118 -26.23 6.99 3.59
C ASN A 118 -24.78 6.50 3.56
N VAL A 119 -24.37 5.66 4.51
CA VAL A 119 -23.03 5.05 4.55
C VAL A 119 -22.76 4.21 3.29
N ARG A 120 -23.74 3.44 2.81
CA ARG A 120 -23.65 2.70 1.53
C ARG A 120 -23.45 3.63 0.35
N LYS A 121 -24.15 4.76 0.28
CA LYS A 121 -23.98 5.77 -0.79
C LYS A 121 -22.58 6.41 -0.76
N GLU A 122 -22.05 6.71 0.43
CA GLU A 122 -20.69 7.22 0.62
C GLU A 122 -19.63 6.18 0.21
N LEU A 123 -19.74 4.93 0.68
CA LEU A 123 -18.82 3.86 0.32
C LEU A 123 -18.82 3.58 -1.20
N VAL A 124 -19.98 3.62 -1.87
CA VAL A 124 -20.06 3.47 -3.33
C VAL A 124 -19.34 4.60 -4.06
N SER A 125 -19.47 5.87 -3.63
CA SER A 125 -18.75 6.97 -4.28
C SER A 125 -17.23 6.91 -4.07
N LYS A 126 -16.78 6.24 -3.00
CA LYS A 126 -15.35 6.04 -2.71
C LYS A 126 -14.68 4.98 -3.57
N LEU A 127 -15.43 4.15 -4.31
CA LEU A 127 -14.86 3.14 -5.21
C LEU A 127 -14.03 3.74 -6.36
N THR A 128 -14.37 4.94 -6.85
CA THR A 128 -13.62 5.64 -7.92
C THR A 128 -12.62 6.68 -7.40
N ASP A 129 -12.51 6.85 -6.08
CA ASP A 129 -11.57 7.77 -5.44
C ASP A 129 -10.15 7.15 -5.34
N THR A 130 -9.17 7.96 -4.92
CA THR A 130 -7.76 7.55 -4.73
C THR A 130 -7.60 6.52 -3.59
N ASN A 131 -6.48 5.79 -3.58
CA ASN A 131 -6.20 4.78 -2.56
C ASN A 131 -6.22 5.35 -1.13
N THR A 132 -5.68 6.55 -0.93
CA THR A 132 -5.73 7.27 0.37
C THR A 132 -7.18 7.48 0.83
N LYS A 133 -8.05 8.01 -0.03
CA LYS A 133 -9.46 8.28 0.31
C LYS A 133 -10.28 7.01 0.52
N LYS A 134 -9.95 5.92 -0.20
CA LYS A 134 -10.53 4.58 0.04
C LYS A 134 -10.17 4.05 1.43
N ARG A 135 -8.89 4.19 1.81
CA ARG A 135 -8.36 3.79 3.12
C ARG A 135 -8.96 4.63 4.27
N GLU A 136 -9.16 5.93 4.05
CA GLU A 136 -9.88 6.82 4.98
C GLU A 136 -11.34 6.40 5.15
N ALA A 137 -12.06 6.13 4.06
CA ALA A 137 -13.46 5.70 4.11
C ALA A 137 -13.66 4.39 4.89
N LEU A 138 -12.73 3.44 4.75
CA LEU A 138 -12.72 2.20 5.51
C LEU A 138 -12.48 2.42 7.01
N LYS A 139 -11.50 3.25 7.39
CA LYS A 139 -11.29 3.64 8.80
C LYS A 139 -12.49 4.37 9.40
N ASN A 140 -13.09 5.28 8.64
CA ASN A 140 -14.24 6.07 9.09
C ASN A 140 -15.51 5.22 9.27
N LEU A 141 -15.58 4.02 8.69
CA LEU A 141 -16.69 3.08 8.87
C LEU A 141 -16.68 2.42 10.25
N GLU A 142 -15.50 2.11 10.81
CA GLU A 142 -15.36 1.44 12.12
C GLU A 142 -15.98 2.28 13.25
N ASN A 143 -15.93 3.61 13.10
CA ASN A 143 -16.51 4.58 14.03
C ASN A 143 -18.01 4.85 13.80
N ARG A 144 -18.65 4.20 12.82
CA ARG A 144 -20.05 4.47 12.41
C ARG A 144 -20.93 3.22 12.50
N THR A 145 -20.95 2.60 13.69
CA THR A 145 -21.89 1.52 14.00
C THR A 145 -23.23 2.09 14.45
N CYS A 146 -24.34 1.51 13.95
CA CYS A 146 -25.59 1.56 14.71
C CYS A 146 -25.39 0.69 15.96
N GLN A 147 -25.62 1.24 17.14
CA GLN A 147 -25.85 0.38 18.30
C GLN A 147 -27.27 -0.19 18.19
N ASN A 148 -27.40 -1.50 18.43
CA ASN A 148 -28.70 -2.09 18.66
C ASN A 148 -29.11 -1.72 20.08
N ASP A 149 -30.08 -0.82 20.25
CA ASP A 149 -30.71 -0.52 21.54
C ASP A 149 -31.35 -1.81 22.09
N GLY A 150 -30.59 -2.52 22.93
CA GLY A 150 -30.83 -3.95 23.12
C GLY A 150 -30.12 -4.61 24.31
N THR A 151 -29.56 -3.85 25.25
CA THR A 151 -29.40 -4.25 26.68
C THR A 151 -29.17 -3.00 27.54
N SER A 152 -29.79 -2.95 28.70
CA SER A 152 -29.80 -1.80 29.62
C SER A 152 -28.45 -1.55 30.33
N LYS A 153 -28.31 -0.32 30.85
CA LYS A 153 -27.23 0.16 31.73
C LYS A 153 -26.78 -0.87 32.77
N SER A 154 -25.47 -0.94 32.98
CA SER A 154 -24.91 -1.00 34.34
C SER A 154 -23.64 -0.15 34.42
N SER A 155 -23.57 0.72 35.41
CA SER A 155 -22.40 1.55 35.70
C SER A 155 -21.71 1.01 36.95
N THR A 156 -20.45 0.59 36.85
CA THR A 156 -19.66 0.21 38.03
C THR A 156 -18.23 0.73 37.91
N THR A 157 -17.88 1.70 38.76
CA THR A 157 -16.52 2.23 38.89
C THR A 157 -16.00 1.93 40.30
N SER A 158 -15.03 1.01 40.45
CA SER A 158 -14.22 0.92 41.67
C SER A 158 -12.95 0.04 41.57
N LEU A 159 -11.81 0.67 41.88
CA LEU A 159 -10.61 0.19 42.58
C LEU A 159 -9.99 -1.20 42.28
N ILE A 160 -8.91 -1.18 41.47
CA ILE A 160 -7.50 -1.49 41.84
C ILE A 160 -7.19 -2.58 42.89
N SER A 161 -6.41 -3.59 42.45
CA SER A 161 -5.25 -4.20 43.14
C SER A 161 -4.29 -4.78 42.06
N THR A 162 -2.97 -4.56 41.97
CA THR A 162 -1.80 -4.73 42.88
C THR A 162 -1.50 -6.19 43.22
N THR A 163 -0.33 -6.82 42.91
CA THR A 163 0.91 -6.38 42.20
C THR A 163 1.76 -7.61 41.79
N GLU A 164 2.60 -7.52 40.74
CA GLU A 164 4.00 -8.05 40.62
C GLU A 164 4.48 -7.84 39.16
N LYS A 165 5.55 -7.12 38.78
CA LYS A 165 6.97 -6.94 39.18
C LYS A 165 8.00 -7.88 38.53
N SER A 166 8.50 -7.48 37.36
CA SER A 166 9.92 -7.56 36.96
C SER A 166 10.13 -6.57 35.78
N GLN A 167 10.88 -5.46 35.90
CA GLN A 167 12.33 -5.30 35.64
C GLN A 167 12.75 -5.63 34.18
N ILE A 168 13.58 -4.89 33.43
CA ILE A 168 14.36 -3.62 33.60
C ILE A 168 14.80 -3.17 32.17
N SER A 169 15.15 -1.94 31.74
CA SER A 169 15.40 -0.59 32.32
C SER A 169 15.08 0.52 31.26
N PRO A 170 15.17 1.84 31.58
CA PRO A 170 14.56 2.91 30.76
C PRO A 170 15.50 3.82 29.90
N THR A 171 14.89 4.41 28.87
CA THR A 171 15.04 5.81 28.36
C THR A 171 16.43 6.42 28.05
N LYS A 172 16.56 6.93 26.81
CA LYS A 172 17.07 8.30 26.56
C LYS A 172 16.21 9.04 25.54
N ILE A 173 15.50 10.07 26.02
CA ILE A 173 14.88 11.11 25.20
C ILE A 173 15.98 12.13 24.85
N TYR A 174 15.92 12.70 23.64
CA TYR A 174 16.60 13.96 23.35
C TYR A 174 15.63 14.92 22.68
N ILE A 175 15.28 15.99 23.39
CA ILE A 175 14.71 17.20 22.83
C ILE A 175 15.82 18.25 22.91
N SER A 176 16.07 18.97 21.82
CA SER A 176 16.84 20.21 21.85
C SER A 176 16.16 21.21 20.93
N SER A 177 15.77 22.35 21.48
CA SER A 177 15.09 23.43 20.77
C SER A 177 16.10 24.47 20.28
N LYS A 178 15.84 25.07 19.11
CA LYS A 178 16.16 26.47 18.75
C LYS A 178 15.68 26.83 17.34
N ASP A 179 14.52 27.47 17.25
CA ASP A 179 14.33 28.61 16.35
C ASP A 179 14.95 29.86 17.04
N PRO A 180 15.41 30.90 16.31
CA PRO A 180 14.48 31.94 15.85
C PRO A 180 14.79 32.64 14.51
N VAL A 181 13.73 32.88 13.74
CA VAL A 181 13.37 34.17 13.09
C VAL A 181 14.45 34.95 12.29
N SER A 182 14.27 35.09 10.98
CA SER A 182 14.05 36.41 10.30
C SER A 182 13.90 36.31 8.77
N LYS A 183 13.46 37.42 8.14
CA LYS A 183 13.16 37.56 6.70
C LYS A 183 14.41 37.94 5.88
N ILE A 184 14.49 37.50 4.62
CA ILE A 184 15.16 38.23 3.51
C ILE A 184 14.27 38.12 2.25
N ASN A 185 14.31 39.14 1.38
CA ASN A 185 13.51 39.25 0.14
C ASN A 185 14.26 38.70 -1.09
N ASN A 186 13.52 38.54 -2.20
CA ASN A 186 13.81 38.91 -3.60
C ASN A 186 12.70 38.25 -4.45
N GLU A 187 12.02 38.87 -5.43
CA GLU A 187 12.43 39.79 -6.50
C GLU A 187 13.44 39.18 -7.50
N GLN A 188 12.93 38.29 -8.37
CA GLN A 188 13.04 38.38 -9.83
C GLN A 188 11.96 37.55 -10.52
#